data_AF-A0A922M2B0-F1
#
_entry.id   AF-A0A922M2B0-F1
#
_cell.length_a   1.000
_cell.length_b   1.000
_cell.length_c   1.000
_cell.angle_alpha   90.00
_cell.angle_beta   90.00
_cell.angle_gamma   90.00
#
_symmetry.space_group_name_H-M   'P 1'
#
loop_
_entity.id
_entity.type
_entity.pdbx_description
1 polymer ?
#
loop_
_entity_poly.entity_id
_entity_poly.type
_entity_poly.pdbx_seq_one_letter_code
_entity_poly.pdbx_strand_id
1 'polypeptide(L)'
;MPYTIVADAAFPLKTYLLKPYSKAKLVNNDSNKVFNYRLSRARRTVENAFGILRARFRIFQGPMQVQPDMADIIVQAACALHNYLRTEKSQEIEENYLNSNESHSSQDGLSNIEIVGRNYCQDAIAVREKFKEYFVSPEGQVPWQMDMIRQGRID
;
A
#
# COMPACT_ATOMS: atom_id res chain seq x y z
N MET A 1 11.28 -14.63 -6.93
CA MET A 1 9.91 -14.08 -6.72
C MET A 1 9.49 -13.34 -7.99
N PRO A 2 8.24 -13.47 -8.49
CA PRO A 2 7.79 -12.70 -9.65
C PRO A 2 7.56 -11.23 -9.30
N TYR A 3 7.58 -10.34 -10.29
CA TYR A 3 7.18 -8.95 -10.12
C TYR A 3 5.65 -8.84 -10.11
N THR A 4 5.11 -8.14 -9.13
CA THR A 4 3.66 -7.98 -8.94
C THR A 4 3.30 -6.60 -8.43
N ILE A 5 2.14 -6.10 -8.82
CA ILE A 5 1.51 -4.91 -8.27
C ILE A 5 0.78 -5.29 -6.97
N VAL A 6 0.77 -4.40 -6.00
CA VAL A 6 0.02 -4.54 -4.75
C VAL A 6 -1.32 -3.82 -4.88
N ALA A 7 -2.40 -4.54 -4.60
CA ALA A 7 -3.76 -4.03 -4.65
C ALA A 7 -4.49 -4.19 -3.30
N ASP A 8 -5.57 -3.42 -3.17
CA ASP A 8 -6.53 -3.58 -2.09
C ASP A 8 -7.44 -4.81 -2.27
N ALA A 9 -8.42 -4.97 -1.38
CA ALA A 9 -9.36 -6.08 -1.42
C ALA A 9 -10.43 -5.97 -2.53
N ALA A 10 -10.64 -4.78 -3.11
CA ALA A 10 -11.61 -4.51 -4.16
C ALA A 10 -11.18 -5.08 -5.51
N PHE A 11 -9.88 -5.05 -5.80
CA PHE A 11 -9.35 -5.59 -7.06
C PHE A 11 -9.37 -7.14 -7.10
N PRO A 12 -9.44 -7.74 -8.31
CA PRO A 12 -9.29 -9.18 -8.47
C PRO A 12 -7.83 -9.62 -8.29
N LEU A 13 -7.61 -10.83 -7.76
CA LEU A 13 -6.29 -11.46 -7.76
C LEU A 13 -5.93 -11.85 -9.20
N LYS A 14 -4.76 -11.41 -9.66
CA LYS A 14 -4.19 -11.78 -10.97
C LYS A 14 -2.76 -12.27 -10.79
N THR A 15 -2.19 -12.89 -11.82
CA THR A 15 -0.79 -13.34 -11.81
C THR A 15 0.21 -12.20 -11.59
N TYR A 16 -0.18 -10.97 -11.95
CA TYR A 16 0.59 -9.74 -11.77
C TYR A 16 0.04 -8.82 -10.66
N LEU A 17 -1.06 -9.19 -9.98
CA LEU A 17 -1.76 -8.32 -9.03
C LEU A 17 -2.09 -9.07 -7.74
N LEU A 18 -1.42 -8.72 -6.65
CA LEU A 18 -1.64 -9.31 -5.32
C LEU A 18 -2.74 -8.57 -4.58
N LYS A 19 -3.65 -9.32 -3.95
CA LYS A 19 -4.67 -8.82 -3.03
C LYS A 19 -4.60 -9.53 -1.69
N PRO A 20 -5.03 -8.89 -0.58
CA PRO A 20 -5.05 -9.51 0.73
C PRO A 20 -5.98 -10.74 0.77
N TYR A 21 -5.69 -11.67 1.68
CA TYR A 21 -6.63 -12.71 2.08
C TYR A 21 -7.84 -12.07 2.77
N SER A 22 -9.02 -12.65 2.54
CA SER A 22 -10.25 -12.22 3.21
C SER A 22 -10.17 -12.50 4.72
N LYS A 23 -10.92 -11.73 5.53
CA LYS A 23 -10.96 -11.88 6.99
C LYS A 23 -11.25 -13.33 7.44
N ALA A 24 -12.14 -14.04 6.74
CA ALA A 24 -12.44 -15.45 7.00
C ALA A 24 -11.22 -16.36 6.86
N LYS A 25 -10.27 -16.05 5.96
CA LYS A 25 -9.04 -16.82 5.76
C LYS A 25 -7.92 -16.44 6.74
N LEU A 26 -8.11 -15.45 7.60
CA LEU A 26 -7.13 -15.04 8.61
C LEU A 26 -7.32 -15.77 9.96
N VAL A 27 -8.51 -16.32 10.19
CA VAL A 27 -8.83 -17.04 11.43
C VAL A 27 -7.87 -18.22 11.59
N ASN A 28 -7.16 -18.25 12.71
CA ASN A 28 -6.16 -19.27 13.05
C ASN A 28 -5.06 -19.50 11.98
N ASN A 29 -4.79 -18.51 11.13
CA ASN A 29 -3.77 -18.62 10.08
C ASN A 29 -2.79 -17.43 10.14
N ASP A 30 -1.70 -17.62 10.89
CA ASP A 30 -0.69 -16.58 11.09
C ASP A 30 0.09 -16.28 9.81
N SER A 31 0.33 -17.25 8.93
CA SER A 31 0.98 -17.01 7.64
C SER A 31 0.17 -16.07 6.75
N ASN A 32 -1.16 -16.21 6.73
CA ASN A 32 -2.04 -15.30 6.00
C ASN A 32 -2.07 -13.90 6.64
N LYS A 33 -1.99 -13.81 7.99
CA LYS A 33 -1.88 -12.53 8.70
C LYS A 33 -0.55 -11.83 8.38
N VAL A 34 0.56 -12.56 8.39
CA VAL A 34 1.89 -12.03 8.00
C VAL A 34 1.84 -11.52 6.56
N PHE A 35 1.27 -12.30 5.63
CA PHE A 35 1.11 -11.85 4.25
C PHE A 35 0.30 -10.55 4.15
N ASN A 36 -0.89 -10.49 4.77
CA ASN A 36 -1.72 -9.29 4.73
C ASN A 36 -1.01 -8.08 5.35
N TYR A 37 -0.30 -8.28 6.46
CA TYR A 37 0.45 -7.22 7.12
C TYR A 37 1.60 -6.70 6.25
N ARG A 38 2.37 -7.59 5.62
CA ARG A 38 3.44 -7.21 4.68
C ARG A 38 2.89 -6.47 3.46
N LEU A 39 1.74 -6.90 2.95
CA LEU A 39 1.04 -6.25 1.85
C LEU A 39 0.53 -4.85 2.24
N SER A 40 -0.06 -4.72 3.43
CA SER A 40 -0.49 -3.44 4.02
C SER A 40 0.69 -2.49 4.21
N ARG A 41 1.82 -2.97 4.72
CA ARG A 41 3.04 -2.16 4.84
C ARG A 41 3.52 -1.61 3.51
N ALA A 42 3.48 -2.40 2.44
CA ALA A 42 3.84 -1.94 1.11
C ALA A 42 2.88 -0.85 0.60
N ARG A 43 1.57 -1.03 0.80
CA ARG A 43 0.56 -0.01 0.46
C ARG A 43 0.76 1.28 1.24
N ARG A 44 1.02 1.18 2.55
CA ARG A 44 1.22 2.34 3.43
C ARG A 44 2.34 3.25 2.94
N THR A 45 3.43 2.70 2.39
CA THR A 45 4.49 3.51 1.79
C THR A 45 3.98 4.33 0.60
N VAL A 46 3.13 3.75 -0.25
CA VAL A 46 2.51 4.43 -1.39
C VAL A 46 1.49 5.48 -0.93
N GLU A 47 0.63 5.12 0.03
CA GLU A 47 -0.36 6.02 0.62
C GLU A 47 0.32 7.23 1.29
N ASN A 48 1.39 7.02 2.06
CA ASN A 48 2.17 8.10 2.66
C ASN A 48 2.78 9.03 1.60
N ALA A 49 3.31 8.49 0.51
CA ALA A 49 3.85 9.30 -0.58
C ALA A 49 2.77 10.20 -1.21
N PHE A 50 1.58 9.67 -1.49
CA PHE A 50 0.46 10.47 -1.96
C PHE A 50 -0.01 11.49 -0.92
N GLY A 51 -0.05 11.11 0.35
CA GLY A 51 -0.36 12.00 1.47
C GLY A 51 0.58 13.19 1.53
N ILE A 52 1.89 12.96 1.40
CA ILE A 52 2.92 14.02 1.37
C ILE A 52 2.75 14.93 0.16
N LEU A 53 2.48 14.38 -1.04
CA LEU A 53 2.23 15.19 -2.22
C LEU A 53 0.98 16.06 -2.04
N ARG A 54 -0.11 15.50 -1.50
CA ARG A 54 -1.37 16.22 -1.21
C ARG A 54 -1.21 17.29 -0.13
N ALA A 55 -0.42 17.00 0.90
CA ALA A 55 -0.07 17.95 1.95
C ALA A 55 0.65 19.18 1.40
N ARG A 56 1.61 18.92 0.51
CA ARG A 56 2.56 19.93 0.05
C ARG A 56 2.02 20.74 -1.12
N PHE A 57 1.31 20.10 -2.05
CA PHE A 57 0.83 20.74 -3.28
C PHE A 57 -0.69 20.73 -3.32
N ARG A 58 -1.27 21.94 -3.28
CA ARG A 58 -2.72 22.17 -3.30
C ARG A 58 -3.42 21.56 -4.51
N ILE A 59 -2.71 21.34 -5.63
CA ILE A 59 -3.27 20.75 -6.84
C ILE A 59 -3.84 19.33 -6.62
N PHE A 60 -3.31 18.58 -5.64
CA PHE A 60 -3.80 17.23 -5.31
C PHE A 60 -4.88 17.22 -4.22
N GLN A 61 -5.31 18.39 -3.71
CA GLN A 61 -6.37 18.45 -2.68
C GLN A 61 -7.77 18.29 -3.26
N GLY A 62 -7.92 18.39 -4.59
CA GLY A 62 -9.18 18.21 -5.29
C GLY A 62 -8.99 17.57 -6.69
N PRO A 63 -10.08 17.35 -7.42
CA PRO A 63 -10.03 16.78 -8.76
C PRO A 63 -9.26 17.67 -9.75
N MET A 64 -8.32 17.08 -10.50
CA MET A 64 -7.61 17.79 -11.55
C MET A 64 -8.48 17.89 -12.81
N GLN A 65 -8.84 19.12 -13.20
CA GLN A 65 -9.60 19.40 -14.43
C GLN A 65 -8.65 19.56 -15.63
N VAL A 66 -7.86 18.53 -15.90
CA VAL A 66 -6.86 18.51 -16.98
C VAL A 66 -6.94 17.20 -17.77
N GLN A 67 -6.37 17.19 -18.97
CA GLN A 67 -6.25 15.95 -19.75
C GLN A 67 -5.28 14.96 -19.08
N PRO A 68 -5.46 13.64 -19.24
CA PRO A 68 -4.59 12.62 -18.64
C PRO A 68 -3.09 12.86 -18.88
N ASP A 69 -2.71 13.21 -20.10
CA ASP A 69 -1.31 13.50 -20.45
C ASP A 69 -0.71 14.66 -19.62
N MET A 70 -1.54 15.67 -19.32
CA MET A 70 -1.12 16.80 -18.48
C MET A 70 -1.08 16.40 -17.00
N ALA A 71 -1.98 15.51 -16.55
CA ALA A 71 -1.95 14.99 -15.19
C ALA A 71 -0.64 14.23 -14.91
N ASP A 72 -0.15 13.44 -15.88
CA ASP A 72 1.14 12.74 -15.76
C ASP A 72 2.30 13.72 -15.61
N ILE A 73 2.32 14.79 -16.40
CA ILE A 73 3.34 15.86 -16.31
C ILE A 73 3.28 16.55 -14.94
N ILE A 74 2.08 16.86 -14.43
CA ILE A 74 1.89 17.49 -13.11
C ILE A 74 2.43 16.58 -12.00
N VAL A 75 2.13 15.28 -12.05
CA VAL A 75 2.63 14.31 -11.06
C VAL A 75 4.15 14.22 -11.10
N GLN A 76 4.75 14.13 -12.29
CA GLN A 76 6.20 14.09 -12.47
C GLN A 76 6.88 15.38 -11.96
N ALA A 77 6.32 16.54 -12.31
CA ALA A 77 6.83 17.84 -11.86
C ALA A 77 6.74 17.99 -10.34
N ALA A 78 5.64 17.54 -9.72
CA ALA A 78 5.49 17.55 -8.27
C ALA A 78 6.52 16.66 -7.57
N CYS A 79 6.80 15.46 -8.10
CA CYS A 79 7.85 14.57 -7.60
C CYS A 79 9.24 15.21 -7.71
N ALA A 80 9.57 15.80 -8.87
CA ALA A 80 10.84 16.47 -9.08
C ALA A 80 11.02 17.68 -8.13
N LEU A 81 9.99 18.51 -8.00
CA LEU A 81 9.99 19.67 -7.11
C LEU A 81 10.05 19.26 -5.64
N HIS A 82 9.34 18.21 -5.24
CA HIS A 82 9.45 17.64 -3.90
C HIS A 82 10.87 17.22 -3.58
N ASN A 83 11.53 16.49 -4.49
CA ASN A 83 12.92 16.06 -4.33
C ASN A 83 13.89 17.25 -4.20
N TYR A 84 13.70 18.29 -5.02
CA TYR A 84 14.48 19.53 -4.92
C TYR A 84 14.25 20.24 -3.58
N LEU A 85 13.01 20.36 -3.12
CA LEU A 85 12.71 21.01 -1.85
C LEU A 85 13.25 20.21 -0.64
N ARG A 86 13.39 18.88 -0.77
CA ARG A 86 14.02 18.06 0.28
C ARG A 86 15.50 18.37 0.48
N THR A 87 16.21 18.89 -0.52
CA THR A 87 17.59 19.36 -0.32
C THR A 87 17.66 20.69 0.42
N GLU A 88 16.56 21.47 0.39
CA GLU A 88 16.42 22.80 0.98
C GLU A 88 15.58 22.72 2.28
N LYS A 89 16.12 22.17 3.38
CA LYS A 89 15.68 22.23 4.82
C LYS A 89 14.17 22.27 5.18
N SER A 90 13.26 21.89 4.29
CA SER A 90 11.80 21.99 4.48
C SER A 90 11.22 20.63 4.89
N GLN A 91 11.73 20.13 6.02
CA GLN A 91 11.40 18.81 6.60
C GLN A 91 10.15 18.84 7.50
N GLU A 92 9.77 20.00 8.05
CA GLU A 92 8.67 20.11 9.02
C GLU A 92 7.32 19.57 8.51
N ILE A 93 6.97 19.80 7.25
CA ILE A 93 5.67 19.35 6.71
C ILE A 93 5.62 17.82 6.66
N GLU A 94 6.70 17.17 6.25
CA GLU A 94 6.75 15.71 6.10
C GLU A 94 6.75 15.01 7.46
N GLU A 95 7.57 15.49 8.39
CA GLU A 95 7.63 14.95 9.75
C GLU A 95 6.27 15.06 10.46
N ASN A 96 5.58 16.20 10.32
CA ASN A 96 4.24 16.37 10.88
C ASN A 96 3.21 15.41 10.26
N TYR A 97 3.27 15.15 8.95
CA TYR A 97 2.38 14.18 8.28
C TYR A 97 2.71 12.73 8.63
N LEU A 98 3.98 12.37 8.76
CA LEU A 98 4.37 11.01 9.14
C LEU A 98 4.03 10.72 10.61
N ASN A 99 4.34 11.66 11.51
CA ASN A 99 4.06 11.53 12.95
C ASN A 99 2.56 11.50 13.25
N SER A 100 1.74 12.28 12.54
CA SER A 100 0.28 12.22 12.69
C SER A 100 -0.32 10.88 12.24
N ASN A 101 0.25 10.23 11.22
CA ASN A 101 -0.21 8.91 10.74
C ASN A 101 0.35 7.73 11.53
N GLU A 102 1.31 7.93 12.46
CA GLU A 102 1.68 6.89 13.42
C GLU A 102 0.60 6.67 14.50
N SER A 103 -0.25 7.68 14.73
CA SER A 103 -1.25 7.68 15.82
C SER A 103 -2.70 7.47 15.34
N HIS A 104 -2.99 7.65 14.05
CA HIS A 104 -4.32 7.47 13.50
C HIS A 104 -4.30 6.53 12.29
N SER A 105 -5.04 5.42 12.41
CA SER A 105 -5.62 4.67 11.28
C SER A 105 -6.64 5.58 10.58
N SER A 106 -6.16 6.59 9.87
CA SER A 106 -7.02 7.54 9.14
C SER A 106 -7.69 6.78 8.01
N GLN A 107 -8.95 6.43 8.24
CA GLN A 107 -9.82 5.63 7.37
C GLN A 107 -10.29 6.42 6.12
N ASP A 108 -9.53 7.45 5.71
CA ASP A 108 -9.93 8.43 4.71
C ASP A 108 -8.86 8.54 3.60
N GLY A 109 -8.67 7.42 2.91
CA GLY A 109 -7.88 7.29 1.68
C GLY A 109 -8.57 6.30 0.75
N LEU A 110 -8.65 6.65 -0.54
CA LEU A 110 -9.26 5.90 -1.66
C LEU A 110 -10.52 5.09 -1.28
N SER A 111 -11.70 5.64 -1.58
CA SER A 111 -12.98 4.96 -1.33
C SER A 111 -12.97 3.54 -1.89
N ASN A 112 -13.31 2.56 -1.04
CA ASN A 112 -13.37 1.15 -1.40
C ASN A 112 -14.20 0.95 -2.67
N ILE A 113 -13.56 0.49 -3.75
CA ILE A 113 -14.25 0.14 -4.99
C ILE A 113 -15.08 -1.13 -4.78
N GLU A 114 -16.26 -1.22 -5.39
CA GLU A 114 -17.09 -2.42 -5.30
C GLU A 114 -16.39 -3.65 -5.93
N ILE A 115 -16.52 -4.79 -5.26
CA ILE A 115 -15.82 -6.02 -5.64
C ILE A 115 -16.46 -6.61 -6.91
N VAL A 116 -15.76 -6.54 -8.05
CA VAL A 116 -16.18 -7.18 -9.31
C VAL A 116 -15.44 -8.52 -9.52
N GLY A 117 -16.19 -9.63 -9.53
CA GLY A 117 -15.81 -10.95 -10.06
C GLY A 117 -14.71 -11.76 -9.31
N ARG A 118 -15.05 -12.96 -8.82
CA ARG A 118 -14.16 -13.84 -8.01
C ARG A 118 -13.41 -14.94 -8.77
N ASN A 119 -13.39 -14.91 -10.10
CA ASN A 119 -12.75 -15.99 -10.87
C ASN A 119 -11.23 -15.76 -10.96
N TYR A 120 -10.48 -16.43 -10.07
CA TYR A 120 -9.02 -16.43 -10.09
C TYR A 120 -8.52 -17.66 -10.87
N CYS A 121 -7.50 -17.49 -11.72
CA CYS A 121 -6.76 -18.63 -12.25
C CYS A 121 -5.93 -19.27 -11.14
N GLN A 122 -5.71 -20.59 -11.21
CA GLN A 122 -4.83 -21.32 -10.29
C GLN A 122 -3.44 -20.69 -10.21
N ASP A 123 -2.94 -20.15 -11.33
CA ASP A 123 -1.64 -19.46 -11.40
C ASP A 123 -1.58 -18.22 -10.50
N ALA A 124 -2.66 -17.44 -10.44
CA ALA A 124 -2.73 -16.23 -9.61
C ALA A 124 -2.72 -16.59 -8.11
N ILE A 125 -3.34 -17.71 -7.75
CA ILE A 125 -3.27 -18.26 -6.40
C ILE A 125 -1.83 -18.70 -6.11
N ALA A 126 -1.21 -19.47 -6.99
CA ALA A 126 0.17 -19.95 -6.83
C ALA A 126 1.17 -18.81 -6.62
N VAL A 127 1.03 -17.70 -7.36
CA VAL A 127 1.87 -16.51 -7.15
C VAL A 127 1.70 -15.97 -5.73
N ARG A 128 0.46 -15.78 -5.25
CA ARG A 128 0.23 -15.29 -3.88
C ARG A 128 0.75 -16.25 -2.82
N GLU A 129 0.50 -17.55 -2.97
CA GLU A 129 0.99 -18.57 -2.03
C GLU A 129 2.52 -18.55 -1.95
N LYS A 130 3.21 -18.38 -3.08
CA LYS A 130 4.67 -18.24 -3.13
C LYS A 130 5.19 -17.04 -2.31
N PHE A 131 4.49 -15.90 -2.36
CA PHE A 131 4.82 -14.75 -1.50
C PHE A 131 4.54 -15.02 -0.03
N LYS A 132 3.41 -15.66 0.29
CA LYS A 132 3.05 -16.04 1.65
C LYS A 132 4.12 -16.96 2.26
N GLU A 133 4.52 -18.00 1.53
CA GLU A 133 5.57 -18.94 1.93
C GLU A 133 6.91 -18.23 2.12
N TYR A 134 7.29 -17.36 1.19
CA TYR A 134 8.51 -16.58 1.31
C TYR A 134 8.52 -15.71 2.58
N PHE A 135 7.44 -15.00 2.93
CA PHE A 135 7.42 -14.14 4.12
C PHE A 135 7.53 -14.88 5.46
N VAL A 136 7.27 -16.19 5.48
CA VAL A 136 7.46 -17.04 6.66
C VAL A 136 8.69 -17.94 6.58
N SER A 137 9.42 -17.91 5.46
CA SER A 137 10.68 -18.63 5.29
C SER A 137 11.81 -17.97 6.09
N PRO A 138 12.89 -18.71 6.42
CA PRO A 138 14.06 -18.15 7.08
C PRO A 138 14.64 -16.91 6.37
N GLU A 139 14.57 -16.87 5.04
CA GLU A 139 15.12 -15.81 4.20
C GLU A 139 14.22 -14.56 4.13
N GLY A 140 12.90 -14.74 4.20
CA GLY A 140 11.93 -13.67 4.03
C GLY A 140 11.28 -13.17 5.31
N GLN A 141 11.42 -13.90 6.42
CA GLN A 141 10.89 -13.49 7.71
C GLN A 141 11.63 -12.27 8.28
N VAL A 142 10.92 -11.49 9.09
CA VAL A 142 11.48 -10.33 9.80
C VAL A 142 11.14 -10.39 11.28
N PRO A 143 12.02 -9.90 12.18
CA PRO A 143 11.88 -10.12 13.62
C PRO A 143 10.55 -9.61 14.21
N TRP A 144 10.03 -8.51 13.68
CA TRP A 144 8.86 -7.81 14.23
C TRP A 144 7.51 -8.36 13.74
N GLN A 145 7.46 -9.27 12.74
CA GLN A 145 6.19 -9.57 12.06
C GLN A 145 5.17 -10.30 12.93
N MET A 146 5.64 -11.17 13.83
CA MET A 146 4.75 -11.92 14.72
C MET A 146 4.13 -11.02 15.78
N ASP A 147 4.88 -10.06 16.32
CA ASP A 147 4.35 -9.12 17.31
C ASP A 147 3.30 -8.20 16.69
N MET A 148 3.55 -7.73 15.46
CA MET A 148 2.62 -6.84 14.76
C MET A 148 1.27 -7.52 14.43
N ILE A 149 1.28 -8.80 14.04
CA ILE A 149 0.02 -9.53 13.79
C ILE A 149 -0.74 -9.89 15.08
N ARG A 150 -0.04 -10.04 16.22
CA ARG A 150 -0.63 -10.33 17.53
C ARG A 150 -1.26 -9.09 18.16
N GLN A 151 -0.69 -7.92 17.92
CA GLN A 151 -1.21 -6.62 18.37
C GLN A 151 -2.44 -6.15 17.57
N GLY A 152 -2.88 -6.89 16.55
CA GLY A 152 -4.05 -6.54 15.75
C GLY A 152 -3.85 -5.35 14.81
N ARG A 153 -2.61 -4.92 14.55
CA ARG A 153 -2.27 -3.81 13.65
C ARG A 153 -2.34 -4.22 12.15
N ILE A 154 -3.41 -4.92 11.77
CA ILE A 154 -3.63 -5.44 10.43
C ILE A 154 -4.77 -4.65 9.79
N ASP A 155 -4.43 -3.54 9.11
CA ASP A 155 -5.33 -2.76 8.27
C ASP A 155 -4.88 -2.78 6.79
#